data_AF-A0A6B0WH14-F1
#
_entry.id   AF-A0A6B0WH14-F1
#
_cell.length_a   1.000
_cell.length_b   1.000
_cell.length_c   1.000
_cell.angle_alpha   90.00
_cell.angle_beta   90.00
_cell.angle_gamma   90.00
#
_symmetry.space_group_name_H-M   'P 1'
#
loop_
_entity.id
_entity.type
_entity.pdbx_description
1 polymer ?
#
loop_
_entity_poly.entity_id
_entity_poly.type
_entity_poly.pdbx_seq_one_letter_code
_entity_poly.pdbx_strand_id
1 'polypeptide(L)'
;MPKTDAYYPEGVPRTQTITIPLMAPGSAFLDRLNQVDISIRKVFEMGNGMRFDVQADIYNIINGGPIIEGQNFFGSSMGNVTRTVQGRFLQLATNIHW
;
A
#
# COMPACT_ATOMS: atom_id res chain seq x y z
N MET A 1 24.20 -49.07 -7.60
CA MET A 1 24.12 -47.59 -7.72
C MET A 1 23.87 -47.03 -6.33
N PRO A 2 24.87 -46.44 -5.66
CA PRO A 2 24.73 -45.98 -4.28
C PRO A 2 24.12 -44.57 -4.24
N LYS A 3 23.14 -44.37 -3.35
CA LYS A 3 22.60 -43.05 -2.99
C LYS A 3 23.70 -42.26 -2.28
N THR A 4 23.97 -41.05 -2.77
CA THR A 4 24.85 -40.10 -2.09
C THR A 4 24.02 -39.33 -1.06
N ASP A 5 24.12 -39.74 0.19
CA ASP A 5 23.60 -38.99 1.32
C ASP A 5 24.54 -37.79 1.58
N ALA A 6 23.99 -36.58 1.55
CA ALA A 6 24.75 -35.36 1.78
C ALA A 6 25.21 -35.30 3.26
N TYR A 7 26.53 -35.28 3.48
CA TYR A 7 27.12 -35.03 4.79
C TYR A 7 26.84 -33.58 5.21
N TYR A 8 26.02 -33.40 6.24
CA TYR A 8 25.79 -32.10 6.87
C TYR A 8 26.61 -32.03 8.16
N PRO A 9 27.58 -31.10 8.30
CA PRO A 9 28.29 -30.92 9.56
C PRO A 9 27.34 -30.41 10.65
N GLU A 10 27.49 -31.00 11.82
CA GLU A 10 26.56 -30.92 12.95
C GLU A 10 26.36 -29.49 13.45
N GLY A 11 25.10 -29.10 13.66
CA GLY A 11 24.74 -27.95 14.51
C GLY A 11 24.15 -26.72 13.83
N VAL A 12 24.04 -26.66 12.50
CA VAL A 12 23.36 -25.54 11.83
C VAL A 12 21.98 -26.00 11.36
N PRO A 13 20.86 -25.57 12.00
CA PRO A 13 19.54 -25.85 11.46
C PRO A 13 19.40 -25.17 10.10
N ARG A 14 19.45 -25.95 9.02
CA ARG A 14 19.16 -25.49 7.66
C ARG A 14 17.68 -25.61 7.35
N THR A 15 16.86 -25.01 8.20
CA THR A 15 15.49 -24.71 7.81
C THR A 15 15.52 -23.40 7.04
N GLN A 16 15.99 -23.46 5.79
CA GLN A 16 15.82 -22.34 4.89
C GLN A 16 14.37 -22.39 4.40
N THR A 17 13.55 -21.44 4.84
CA THR A 17 12.17 -21.32 4.37
C THR A 17 12.21 -20.97 2.88
N ILE A 18 11.99 -21.96 2.01
CA ILE A 18 11.86 -21.75 0.58
C ILE A 18 10.40 -21.39 0.32
N THR A 19 10.17 -20.17 -0.15
CA THR A 19 8.84 -19.69 -0.47
C THR A 19 8.48 -20.08 -1.91
N ILE A 20 7.69 -21.14 -2.05
CA ILE A 20 7.16 -21.54 -3.36
C ILE A 20 5.76 -20.93 -3.49
N PRO A 21 5.49 -20.07 -4.48
CA PRO A 21 4.15 -19.58 -4.75
C PRO A 21 3.32 -20.74 -5.33
N LEU A 22 2.50 -21.38 -4.49
CA LEU A 22 1.59 -22.46 -4.91
C LEU A 22 0.28 -21.94 -5.54
N MET A 23 0.04 -20.63 -5.43
CA MET A 23 -1.07 -19.93 -6.06
C MET A 23 -0.62 -19.42 -7.44
N ALA A 24 -1.42 -19.66 -8.47
CA ALA A 24 -1.15 -19.10 -9.78
C ALA A 24 -1.17 -17.55 -9.70
N PRO A 25 -0.22 -16.84 -10.37
CA PRO A 25 -0.26 -15.39 -10.43
C PRO A 25 -1.64 -14.91 -10.93
N GLY A 26 -2.29 -14.02 -10.19
CA GLY A 26 -3.62 -13.51 -10.54
C GLY A 26 -4.81 -14.40 -10.13
N SER A 27 -4.61 -15.43 -9.28
CA SER A 27 -5.72 -16.24 -8.75
C SER A 27 -6.26 -15.76 -7.40
N ALA A 28 -5.61 -14.79 -6.75
CA ALA A 28 -6.03 -14.18 -5.49
C ALA A 28 -6.29 -12.69 -5.72
N PHE A 29 -7.55 -12.29 -5.60
CA PHE A 29 -7.96 -10.89 -5.70
C PHE A 29 -8.38 -10.38 -4.33
N LEU A 30 -7.94 -9.17 -4.01
CA LEU A 30 -8.36 -8.43 -2.83
C LEU A 30 -9.73 -7.80 -3.07
N ASP A 31 -10.33 -7.26 -2.01
CA ASP A 31 -11.59 -6.54 -2.10
C ASP A 31 -11.52 -5.36 -3.06
N ARG A 32 -12.68 -4.96 -3.59
CA ARG A 32 -12.78 -3.81 -4.50
C ARG A 32 -12.35 -2.54 -3.78
N LEU A 33 -11.29 -1.91 -4.29
CA LEU A 33 -10.84 -0.59 -3.87
C LEU A 33 -11.84 0.47 -4.35
N ASN A 34 -12.56 1.07 -3.41
CA ASN A 34 -13.33 2.28 -3.64
C ASN A 34 -12.67 3.41 -2.86
N GLN A 35 -12.23 4.46 -3.56
CA GLN A 35 -11.68 5.66 -2.95
C GLN A 35 -12.28 6.89 -3.65
N VAL A 36 -12.78 7.82 -2.86
CA VAL A 36 -13.34 9.09 -3.33
C VAL A 36 -12.61 10.21 -2.63
N ASP A 37 -11.97 11.06 -3.41
CA ASP A 37 -11.20 12.21 -2.96
C ASP A 37 -11.86 13.48 -3.51
N ILE A 38 -11.94 14.54 -2.68
CA ILE A 38 -12.45 15.85 -3.10
C ILE A 38 -11.38 16.89 -2.85
N SER A 39 -11.14 17.72 -3.86
CA SER A 39 -10.28 18.89 -3.77
C SER A 39 -11.08 20.14 -4.05
N ILE A 40 -10.95 21.14 -3.17
CA ILE A 40 -11.52 22.47 -3.36
C ILE A 40 -10.39 23.48 -3.33
N ARG A 41 -10.32 24.32 -4.36
CA ARG A 41 -9.36 25.41 -4.47
C ARG A 41 -10.06 26.74 -4.68
N LYS A 42 -9.59 27.77 -3.99
CA LYS A 42 -9.99 29.16 -4.20
C LYS A 42 -8.75 30.01 -4.48
N VAL A 43 -8.79 30.73 -5.59
CA VAL A 43 -7.80 31.75 -5.96
C VAL A 43 -8.37 33.12 -5.61
N PHE A 44 -7.58 33.92 -4.91
CA PHE A 44 -7.86 35.31 -4.58
C PHE A 44 -6.92 36.19 -5.39
N GLU A 45 -7.48 36.99 -6.28
CA GLU A 45 -6.73 38.03 -6.98
C GLU A 45 -6.55 39.22 -6.04
N MET A 46 -5.29 39.50 -5.70
CA MET A 46 -4.92 40.65 -4.90
C MET A 46 -4.45 41.76 -5.85
N GLY A 47 -4.65 43.03 -5.46
CA GLY A 47 -4.16 44.16 -6.24
C GLY A 47 -2.66 44.06 -6.51
N ASN A 48 -2.18 44.74 -7.55
CA ASN A 48 -0.77 44.76 -7.98
C ASN A 48 -0.24 43.43 -8.57
N GLY A 49 -1.12 42.59 -9.13
CA GLY A 49 -0.72 41.36 -9.84
C GLY A 49 -0.45 40.16 -8.93
N MET A 50 -0.58 40.33 -7.62
CA MET A 50 -0.41 39.26 -6.64
C MET A 50 -1.61 38.31 -6.64
N ARG A 51 -1.37 37.01 -6.54
CA ARG A 51 -2.44 35.99 -6.40
C ARG A 51 -2.18 35.12 -5.18
N PHE A 52 -3.24 34.84 -4.45
CA PHE A 52 -3.21 33.96 -3.28
C PHE A 52 -4.14 32.77 -3.49
N ASP A 53 -3.58 31.57 -3.42
CA ASP A 53 -4.31 30.33 -3.59
C ASP A 53 -4.48 29.63 -2.25
N VAL A 54 -5.69 29.15 -1.98
CA VAL A 54 -6.00 28.29 -0.84
C VAL A 54 -6.63 27.01 -1.35
N GLN A 55 -6.14 25.87 -0.90
CA GLN A 55 -6.63 24.55 -1.27
C GLN A 55 -6.89 23.71 -0.02
N ALA A 56 -8.00 22.97 -0.06
CA ALA A 56 -8.34 21.95 0.91
C ALA A 56 -8.68 20.65 0.17
N ASP A 57 -7.99 19.58 0.55
CA ASP A 57 -8.16 18.25 -0.03
C ASP A 57 -8.62 17.28 1.07
N ILE A 58 -9.71 16.57 0.81
CA ILE A 58 -10.20 15.51 1.68
C ILE A 58 -10.02 14.19 0.93
N TYR A 59 -9.17 13.33 1.46
CA TYR A 59 -8.90 12.01 0.92
C TYR A 59 -9.75 10.96 1.62
N ASN A 60 -10.15 9.94 0.87
CA ASN A 60 -10.93 8.80 1.35
C ASN A 60 -12.21 9.23 2.11
N ILE A 61 -13.06 10.00 1.44
CA ILE A 61 -14.29 10.57 2.03
C ILE A 61 -15.27 9.48 2.46
N ILE A 62 -15.35 8.42 1.65
CA ILE A 62 -16.15 7.22 1.94
C ILE A 62 -15.55 6.37 3.08
N ASN A 63 -14.37 6.73 3.58
CA ASN A 63 -13.66 6.11 4.70
C ASN A 63 -13.54 4.58 4.55
N GLY A 64 -13.34 4.12 3.32
CA GLY A 64 -13.10 2.71 3.03
C GLY A 64 -11.69 2.32 3.45
N GLY A 65 -11.54 1.18 4.12
CA GLY A 65 -10.23 0.61 4.47
C GLY A 65 -9.91 -0.68 3.72
N PRO A 66 -10.02 -0.74 2.38
CA PRO A 66 -9.72 -1.97 1.65
C PRO A 66 -8.23 -2.33 1.80
N ILE A 67 -7.98 -3.63 1.82
CA ILE A 67 -6.65 -4.20 1.82
C ILE A 67 -6.09 -4.05 0.40
N ILE A 68 -4.91 -3.45 0.27
CA ILE A 68 -4.25 -3.21 -1.03
C ILE A 68 -3.07 -4.16 -1.25
N GLU A 69 -2.51 -4.73 -0.17
CA GLU A 69 -1.47 -5.74 -0.24
C GLU A 69 -1.69 -6.80 0.86
N GLY A 70 -1.57 -8.06 0.47
CA GLY A 70 -1.66 -9.22 1.35
C GLY A 70 -0.62 -10.27 0.98
N GLN A 71 -0.24 -11.10 1.95
CA GLN A 71 0.79 -12.11 1.73
C GLN A 71 0.19 -13.35 1.05
N ASN A 72 0.55 -13.59 -0.22
CA ASN A 72 0.06 -14.72 -1.02
C ASN A 72 1.00 -15.94 -1.01
N PHE A 73 2.01 -15.92 -0.13
CA PHE A 73 2.97 -17.00 -0.01
C PHE A 73 2.44 -18.11 0.90
N PHE A 74 2.58 -19.36 0.45
CA PHE A 74 2.18 -20.53 1.22
C PHE A 74 3.00 -20.64 2.51
N GLY A 75 2.32 -20.72 3.66
CA GLY A 75 2.92 -20.73 4.98
C GLY A 75 2.00 -20.14 6.05
N SER A 76 2.48 -20.04 7.29
CA SER A 76 1.70 -19.55 8.44
C SER A 76 1.24 -18.10 8.34
N SER A 77 1.82 -17.31 7.44
CA SER A 77 1.45 -15.92 7.20
C SER A 77 0.62 -15.69 5.94
N MET A 78 0.20 -16.76 5.25
CA MET A 78 -0.68 -16.68 4.07
C MET A 78 -2.01 -16.00 4.44
N GLY A 79 -2.39 -14.96 3.70
CA GLY A 79 -3.60 -14.17 3.96
C GLY A 79 -3.40 -13.01 4.94
N ASN A 80 -2.21 -12.85 5.53
CA ASN A 80 -1.94 -11.68 6.37
C ASN A 80 -1.95 -10.39 5.55
N VAL A 81 -2.67 -9.39 6.06
CA VAL A 81 -2.72 -8.04 5.52
C VAL A 81 -1.36 -7.37 5.75
N THR A 82 -0.77 -6.86 4.68
CA THR A 82 0.52 -6.15 4.73
C THR A 82 0.34 -4.65 4.60
N ARG A 83 -0.65 -4.20 3.82
CA ARG A 83 -1.02 -2.79 3.72
C ARG A 83 -2.52 -2.59 3.51
N THR A 84 -3.03 -1.54 4.13
CA THR A 84 -4.39 -1.02 3.96
C THR A 84 -4.33 0.42 3.46
N VAL A 85 -5.40 0.87 2.81
CA VAL A 85 -5.55 2.30 2.46
C VAL A 85 -5.58 3.14 3.74
N GLN A 86 -4.92 4.30 3.69
CA GLN A 86 -4.96 5.26 4.79
C GLN A 86 -6.40 5.74 5.03
N GLY A 87 -6.80 5.84 6.30
CA GLY A 87 -8.12 6.36 6.66
C GLY A 87 -8.31 7.80 6.19
N ARG A 88 -9.54 8.33 6.33
CA ARG A 88 -9.86 9.70 5.91
C ARG A 88 -8.92 10.73 6.54
N PHE A 89 -8.30 11.57 5.71
CA PHE A 89 -7.47 12.67 6.17
C PHE A 89 -7.68 13.95 5.35
N LEU A 90 -7.36 15.07 5.98
CA LEU A 90 -7.45 16.41 5.40
C LEU A 90 -6.03 16.91 5.11
N GLN A 91 -5.86 17.53 3.94
CA GLN A 91 -4.68 18.30 3.59
C GLN A 91 -5.10 19.75 3.32
N LEU A 92 -4.31 20.68 3.83
CA LEU A 92 -4.45 22.11 3.58
C LEU A 92 -3.19 22.62 2.91
N ALA A 93 -3.35 23.40 1.85
CA ALA A 93 -2.24 24.01 1.12
C ALA A 93 -2.56 25.45 0.77
N THR A 94 -1.53 26.29 0.77
CA THR A 94 -1.62 27.68 0.33
C THR A 94 -0.46 27.99 -0.60
N ASN A 95 -0.69 28.86 -1.58
CA ASN A 95 0.36 29.35 -2.48
C ASN A 95 0.23 30.85 -2.67
N ILE A 96 1.36 31.54 -2.81
CA ILE A 96 1.41 32.99 -3.08
C ILE A 96 2.22 33.18 -4.36
N HIS A 97 1.64 33.89 -5.31
CA HIS A 97 2.28 34.30 -6.55
C HIS A 97 2.44 35.82 -6.53
N TRP A 98 3.67 36.31 -6.76
CA TRP A 98 4.02 37.72 -6.83
C TRP A 98 4.88 38.04 -8.06
#